data_AF-A0A222FYW5-F1
#
_entry.id   AF-A0A222FYW5-F1
#
_cell.length_a   1.000
_cell.length_b   1.000
_cell.length_c   1.000
_cell.angle_alpha   90.00
_cell.angle_beta   90.00
_cell.angle_gamma   90.00
#
_symmetry.space_group_name_H-M   'P 1'
#
loop_
_entity.id
_entity.type
_entity.pdbx_description
1 polymer ?
#
loop_
_entity_poly.entity_id
_entity_poly.type
_entity_poly.pdbx_seq_one_letter_code
_entity_poly.pdbx_strand_id
1 'polypeptide(L)'
;EHDDANRALMGSNMQRQAVPLITSDAPLVGTGMEFRGAVDAGDVVVSDKAGVVKEVSADLIEIAADDGTYQTYRMAKFRRSNQGTCINQRPLVDAGARVEVGTPLADGPCTDEGEMALGRNMLVAFMTWEGYNYEDAIILSQRVVQQDLLTSIHIEEHEVDARDTKLGPEEITRDIPNVSDEMLSDLDERGIIRIGAEVTTGDILVGKVTPKGETELTPEERLLRAIFGEKAREVRDTSLKVPHGEEGTVIGVRVFDRDNGDELPPGVNQLVRVYVAQKRKISVGDKLAGRHGNKGVISKILPVEDMPFLEDGTHVD
;
A
#
# COMPACT_ATOMS: atom_id res chain seq x y z
N GLU A 1 -15.98 -2.04 -30.95
CA GLU A 1 -16.85 -1.93 -32.15
C GLU A 1 -18.33 -1.74 -31.82
N HIS A 2 -18.80 -2.23 -30.67
CA HIS A 2 -20.18 -2.09 -30.22
C HIS A 2 -20.42 -0.96 -29.20
N ASP A 3 -19.36 -0.31 -28.72
CA ASP A 3 -19.45 0.82 -27.78
C ASP A 3 -19.47 2.17 -28.50
N ASP A 4 -20.26 3.10 -27.99
CA ASP A 4 -20.16 4.51 -28.38
C ASP A 4 -18.78 5.10 -28.04
N ALA A 5 -18.28 5.99 -28.88
CA ALA A 5 -16.95 6.57 -28.75
C ALA A 5 -16.73 7.29 -27.39
N ASN A 6 -17.76 7.96 -26.86
CA ASN A 6 -17.63 8.65 -25.58
C ASN A 6 -17.50 7.66 -24.41
N ARG A 7 -18.23 6.54 -24.47
CA ARG A 7 -18.15 5.48 -23.44
C ARG A 7 -16.84 4.72 -23.54
N ALA A 8 -16.37 4.43 -24.75
CA ALA A 8 -15.06 3.83 -24.99
C ALA A 8 -13.91 4.71 -24.47
N LEU A 9 -14.00 6.04 -24.64
CA LEU A 9 -13.04 7.00 -24.06
C LEU A 9 -13.02 6.92 -22.53
N MET A 10 -14.20 6.85 -21.90
CA MET A 10 -14.31 6.70 -20.45
C MET A 10 -13.68 5.38 -19.98
N GLY A 11 -14.00 4.26 -20.63
CA GLY A 11 -13.43 2.94 -20.30
C GLY A 11 -11.90 2.90 -20.42
N SER A 12 -11.36 3.48 -21.49
CA SER A 12 -9.90 3.57 -21.71
C SER A 12 -9.21 4.42 -20.64
N ASN A 13 -9.84 5.51 -20.19
CA ASN A 13 -9.30 6.35 -19.12
C ASN A 13 -9.38 5.67 -17.75
N MET A 14 -10.45 4.93 -17.46
CA MET A 14 -10.65 4.24 -16.19
C MET A 14 -9.69 3.06 -16.00
N GLN A 15 -9.31 2.37 -17.08
CA GLN A 15 -8.31 1.31 -17.00
C GLN A 15 -6.98 1.80 -16.41
N ARG A 16 -6.58 3.05 -16.70
CA ARG A 16 -5.37 3.66 -16.13
C ARG A 16 -5.49 4.07 -14.65
N GLN A 17 -6.70 4.01 -14.10
CA GLN A 17 -7.01 4.32 -12.71
C GLN A 17 -7.22 3.04 -11.88
N ALA A 18 -7.06 1.86 -12.48
CA ALA A 18 -7.17 0.61 -11.77
C ALA A 18 -6.11 0.53 -10.66
N VAL A 19 -6.53 -0.01 -9.51
CA VAL A 19 -5.66 -0.18 -8.34
C VAL A 19 -5.20 -1.64 -8.29
N PRO A 20 -3.91 -1.92 -8.07
CA PRO A 20 -3.41 -3.27 -7.89
C PRO A 20 -4.09 -3.98 -6.72
N LEU A 21 -4.76 -5.08 -7.04
CA LEU A 21 -5.37 -5.97 -6.05
C LEU A 21 -4.31 -6.92 -5.50
N ILE A 22 -4.54 -7.48 -4.32
CA ILE A 22 -3.70 -8.55 -3.74
C ILE A 22 -3.66 -9.77 -4.67
N THR A 23 -4.79 -10.02 -5.31
CA THR A 23 -5.02 -11.09 -6.28
C THR A 23 -5.89 -10.50 -7.39
N SER A 24 -5.35 -10.51 -8.60
CA SER A 24 -6.05 -10.14 -9.82
C SER A 24 -6.19 -11.37 -10.71
N ASP A 25 -7.18 -11.37 -11.59
CA ASP A 25 -7.36 -12.41 -12.61
C ASP A 25 -7.23 -11.81 -14.00
N ALA A 26 -6.61 -12.54 -14.92
CA ALA A 26 -6.68 -12.22 -16.33
C ALA A 26 -8.16 -12.22 -16.78
N PRO A 27 -8.58 -11.27 -17.62
CA PRO A 27 -9.97 -11.20 -18.06
C PRO A 27 -10.32 -12.40 -18.94
N LEU A 28 -11.39 -13.14 -18.60
CA LEU A 28 -11.85 -14.28 -19.41
C LEU A 28 -12.15 -13.91 -20.87
N VAL A 29 -12.52 -12.65 -21.11
CA VAL A 29 -12.73 -12.08 -22.43
C VAL A 29 -11.65 -11.02 -22.68
N GLY A 30 -10.60 -11.40 -23.42
CA GLY A 30 -9.48 -10.54 -23.78
C GLY A 30 -9.57 -9.92 -25.18
N THR A 31 -8.59 -9.08 -25.49
CA THR A 31 -8.36 -8.44 -26.80
C THR A 31 -7.16 -9.02 -27.54
N GLY A 32 -6.31 -9.78 -26.85
CA GLY A 32 -5.02 -10.29 -27.32
C GLY A 32 -3.87 -9.29 -27.11
N MET A 33 -4.15 -8.11 -26.56
CA MET A 33 -3.14 -7.09 -26.24
C MET A 33 -2.66 -7.18 -24.80
N GLU A 34 -3.31 -7.98 -23.96
CA GLU A 34 -3.05 -8.08 -22.52
C GLU A 34 -1.62 -8.54 -22.23
N PHE A 35 -1.14 -9.59 -22.91
CA PHE A 35 0.22 -10.09 -22.78
C PHE A 35 1.27 -9.04 -23.15
N ARG A 36 1.16 -8.42 -24.35
CA ARG A 36 2.09 -7.37 -24.76
C ARG A 36 2.00 -6.15 -23.86
N GLY A 37 0.80 -5.76 -23.45
CA GLY A 37 0.58 -4.64 -22.55
C GLY A 37 1.26 -4.82 -21.19
N ALA A 38 1.29 -6.04 -20.66
CA ALA A 38 1.96 -6.36 -19.40
C ALA A 38 3.49 -6.46 -19.56
N VAL A 39 3.96 -7.19 -20.57
CA VAL A 39 5.41 -7.39 -20.81
C VAL A 39 6.10 -6.10 -21.23
N ASP A 40 5.52 -5.35 -22.19
CA ASP A 40 6.11 -4.11 -22.70
C ASP A 40 6.03 -2.95 -21.68
N ALA A 41 5.16 -3.06 -20.66
CA ALA A 41 5.11 -2.09 -19.56
C ALA A 41 6.34 -2.18 -18.64
N GLY A 42 7.01 -3.34 -18.58
CA GLY A 42 8.26 -3.53 -17.84
C GLY A 42 8.12 -3.83 -16.34
N ASP A 43 6.90 -3.98 -15.83
CA ASP A 43 6.64 -4.37 -14.44
C ASP A 43 6.66 -5.90 -14.22
N VAL A 44 6.53 -6.68 -15.31
CA VAL A 44 6.72 -8.13 -15.36
C VAL A 44 8.21 -8.44 -15.53
N VAL A 45 8.73 -9.41 -14.77
CA VAL A 45 10.11 -9.86 -14.94
C VAL A 45 10.16 -10.90 -16.04
N VAL A 46 10.93 -10.64 -17.10
CA VAL A 46 11.13 -11.57 -18.22
C VAL A 46 12.55 -12.12 -18.25
N SER A 47 12.71 -13.29 -18.84
CA SER A 47 14.02 -13.91 -19.03
C SER A 47 14.80 -13.27 -20.18
N ASP A 48 16.05 -12.87 -19.93
CA ASP A 48 16.92 -12.30 -20.97
C ASP A 48 17.62 -13.40 -21.79
N LYS A 49 17.74 -14.61 -21.24
CA LYS A 49 18.45 -15.73 -21.84
C LYS A 49 17.70 -17.04 -21.66
N ALA A 50 17.73 -17.88 -22.69
CA ALA A 50 17.25 -19.25 -22.56
C ALA A 50 18.09 -20.06 -21.56
N GLY A 51 17.42 -20.89 -20.77
CA GLY A 51 18.07 -21.64 -19.70
C GLY A 51 17.09 -22.46 -18.86
N VAL A 52 17.57 -22.99 -17.75
CA VAL A 52 16.77 -23.74 -16.78
C VAL A 52 16.74 -22.99 -15.46
N VAL A 53 15.54 -22.87 -14.88
CA VAL A 53 15.35 -22.28 -13.56
C VAL A 53 16.02 -23.18 -12.53
N LYS A 54 17.03 -22.66 -11.85
CA LYS A 54 17.81 -23.39 -10.85
C LYS A 54 17.17 -23.30 -9.48
N GLU A 55 16.81 -22.09 -9.07
CA GLU A 55 16.26 -21.81 -7.75
C GLU A 55 15.19 -20.71 -7.85
N VAL A 56 14.11 -20.90 -7.10
CA VAL A 56 13.00 -19.96 -7.01
C VAL A 56 12.73 -19.69 -5.54
N SER A 57 12.66 -18.41 -5.19
CA SER A 57 12.24 -17.91 -3.89
C SER A 57 11.29 -16.73 -4.08
N ALA A 58 10.66 -16.26 -3.00
CA ALA A 58 9.81 -15.08 -3.07
C ALA A 58 10.58 -13.80 -3.45
N ASP A 59 11.89 -13.75 -3.20
CA ASP A 59 12.73 -12.55 -3.35
C ASP A 59 13.64 -12.59 -4.58
N LEU A 60 14.03 -13.78 -5.04
CA LEU A 60 14.88 -13.95 -6.20
C LEU A 60 14.58 -15.22 -7.00
N ILE A 61 14.88 -15.16 -8.30
CA ILE A 61 14.85 -16.29 -9.23
C ILE A 61 16.25 -16.42 -9.85
N GLU A 62 16.86 -17.60 -9.77
CA GLU A 62 18.13 -17.90 -10.44
C GLU A 62 17.90 -18.79 -11.67
N ILE A 63 18.47 -18.37 -12.80
CA ILE A 63 18.47 -19.14 -14.05
C ILE A 63 19.90 -19.56 -14.38
N ALA A 64 20.08 -20.85 -14.65
CA ALA A 64 21.28 -21.39 -15.28
C ALA A 64 21.09 -21.31 -16.81
N ALA A 65 21.73 -20.33 -17.43
CA ALA A 65 21.63 -20.12 -18.88
C ALA A 65 22.43 -21.19 -19.65
N ASP A 66 22.01 -21.45 -20.89
CA ASP A 66 22.65 -22.46 -21.75
C ASP A 66 24.10 -22.13 -22.11
N ASP A 67 24.47 -20.86 -22.04
CA ASP A 67 25.84 -20.39 -22.27
C ASP A 67 26.78 -20.62 -21.07
N GLY A 68 26.28 -21.25 -20.00
CA GLY A 68 27.03 -21.53 -18.78
C GLY A 68 27.07 -20.37 -17.79
N THR A 69 26.40 -19.25 -18.06
CA THR A 69 26.27 -18.14 -17.11
C THR A 69 25.07 -18.32 -16.18
N TYR A 70 25.12 -17.65 -15.02
CA TYR A 70 23.98 -17.58 -14.09
C TYR A 70 23.38 -16.18 -14.12
N GLN A 71 22.06 -16.10 -14.18
CA GLN A 71 21.31 -14.85 -14.10
C GLN A 71 20.43 -14.87 -12.84
N THR A 72 20.54 -13.82 -12.04
CA THR A 72 19.74 -13.65 -10.82
C THR A 72 18.80 -12.47 -10.99
N TYR A 73 17.51 -12.73 -10.91
CA TYR A 73 16.45 -11.74 -10.98
C TYR A 73 15.94 -11.46 -9.58
N ARG A 74 16.08 -10.22 -9.09
CA ARG A 74 15.58 -9.81 -7.77
C ARG A 74 14.17 -9.24 -7.91
N MET A 75 13.24 -9.75 -7.11
CA MET A 75 11.85 -9.32 -7.10
C MET A 75 11.68 -8.03 -6.31
N ALA A 76 10.84 -7.13 -6.82
CA ALA A 76 10.33 -6.01 -6.06
C ALA A 76 9.22 -6.50 -5.11
N LYS A 77 9.47 -6.47 -3.80
CA LYS A 77 8.49 -6.87 -2.77
C LYS A 77 7.99 -5.65 -2.01
N PHE A 78 6.66 -5.48 -1.96
CA PHE A 78 5.97 -4.43 -1.20
C PHE A 78 6.58 -3.04 -1.36
N ARG A 79 6.92 -2.65 -2.59
CA ARG A 79 7.44 -1.32 -2.87
C ARG A 79 6.30 -0.34 -3.06
N ARG A 80 6.43 0.84 -2.46
CA ARG A 80 5.52 1.95 -2.66
C ARG A 80 5.65 2.51 -4.08
N SER A 81 4.53 2.65 -4.77
CA SER A 81 4.45 3.43 -6.02
C SER A 81 4.31 4.92 -5.74
N ASN A 82 4.49 5.76 -6.76
CA ASN A 82 4.30 7.21 -6.62
C ASN A 82 2.87 7.61 -6.17
N GLN A 83 1.87 6.77 -6.46
CA GLN A 83 0.47 7.00 -6.08
C GLN A 83 0.09 6.27 -4.77
N GLY A 84 1.05 5.71 -4.04
CA GLY A 84 0.79 4.98 -2.79
C GLY A 84 0.23 3.57 -2.99
N THR A 85 0.21 3.03 -4.21
CA THR A 85 -0.16 1.63 -4.47
C THR A 85 1.02 0.68 -4.22
N CYS A 86 0.72 -0.60 -4.04
CA CYS A 86 1.72 -1.63 -3.82
C CYS A 86 2.26 -2.22 -5.14
N ILE A 87 3.58 -2.17 -5.33
CA ILE A 87 4.32 -2.91 -6.34
C ILE A 87 4.87 -4.17 -5.68
N ASN A 88 4.33 -5.32 -6.06
CA ASN A 88 4.73 -6.61 -5.53
C ASN A 88 4.84 -7.63 -6.67
N GLN A 89 6.05 -8.13 -6.90
CA GLN A 89 6.33 -9.15 -7.88
C GLN A 89 6.22 -10.55 -7.27
N ARG A 90 5.63 -11.48 -8.02
CA ARG A 90 5.34 -12.85 -7.60
C ARG A 90 5.91 -13.82 -8.63
N PRO A 91 6.83 -14.72 -8.24
CA PRO A 91 7.35 -15.75 -9.15
C PRO A 91 6.23 -16.59 -9.77
N LEU A 92 6.36 -16.86 -11.06
CA LEU A 92 5.45 -17.70 -11.85
C LEU A 92 6.03 -19.09 -12.18
N VAL A 93 7.36 -19.18 -12.24
CA VAL A 93 8.07 -20.39 -12.65
C VAL A 93 8.48 -21.24 -11.46
N ASP A 94 8.56 -22.55 -11.67
CA ASP A 94 9.08 -23.51 -10.69
C ASP A 94 10.54 -23.89 -10.96
N ALA A 95 11.23 -24.37 -9.93
CA ALA A 95 12.59 -24.91 -10.09
C ALA A 95 12.60 -26.12 -11.04
N GLY A 96 13.55 -26.11 -11.99
CA GLY A 96 13.67 -27.10 -13.05
C GLY A 96 12.90 -26.76 -14.33
N ALA A 97 12.10 -25.69 -14.35
CA ALA A 97 11.42 -25.25 -15.56
C ALA A 97 12.42 -24.76 -16.62
N ARG A 98 12.18 -25.14 -17.88
CA ARG A 98 12.90 -24.61 -19.04
C ARG A 98 12.27 -23.28 -19.46
N VAL A 99 13.08 -22.25 -19.66
CA VAL A 99 12.63 -20.92 -20.08
C VAL A 99 13.37 -20.48 -21.34
N GLU A 100 12.69 -19.71 -22.18
CA GLU A 100 13.24 -19.11 -23.39
C GLU A 100 13.36 -17.58 -23.20
N VAL A 101 14.04 -16.92 -24.14
CA VAL A 101 14.16 -15.46 -24.12
C VAL A 101 12.77 -14.82 -24.21
N GLY A 102 12.47 -13.93 -23.29
CA GLY A 102 11.19 -13.23 -23.20
C GLY A 102 10.09 -13.97 -22.42
N THR A 103 10.35 -15.17 -21.90
CA THR A 103 9.38 -15.86 -21.02
C THR A 103 9.19 -15.08 -19.72
N PRO A 104 7.93 -14.77 -19.31
CA PRO A 104 7.65 -14.20 -17.99
C PRO A 104 8.10 -15.14 -16.87
N LEU A 105 8.91 -14.61 -15.96
CA LEU A 105 9.44 -15.31 -14.79
C LEU A 105 8.66 -14.97 -13.52
N ALA A 106 8.18 -13.73 -13.43
CA ALA A 106 7.39 -13.26 -12.30
C ALA A 106 6.38 -12.20 -12.74
N ASP A 107 5.17 -12.33 -12.24
CA ASP A 107 4.12 -11.34 -12.37
C ASP A 107 4.43 -10.09 -11.56
N GLY A 108 3.97 -8.94 -12.05
CA GLY A 108 4.01 -7.66 -11.38
C GLY A 108 2.67 -7.27 -10.74
N PRO A 109 2.51 -5.98 -10.36
CA PRO A 109 1.21 -5.44 -10.00
C PRO A 109 0.27 -5.48 -11.21
N CYS A 110 -0.99 -5.85 -10.98
CA CYS A 110 -2.02 -5.95 -12.01
C CYS A 110 -1.66 -6.90 -13.17
N THR A 111 -0.96 -8.01 -12.90
CA THR A 111 -0.74 -9.07 -13.90
C THR A 111 -1.07 -10.45 -13.33
N ASP A 112 -1.45 -11.34 -14.24
CA ASP A 112 -1.79 -12.74 -13.98
C ASP A 112 -1.27 -13.59 -15.15
N GLU A 113 -0.36 -14.53 -14.86
CA GLU A 113 0.32 -15.38 -15.84
C GLU A 113 1.00 -14.60 -16.98
N GLY A 114 1.52 -13.40 -16.68
CA GLY A 114 2.16 -12.52 -17.66
C GLY A 114 1.19 -11.70 -18.53
N GLU A 115 -0.11 -11.79 -18.29
CA GLU A 115 -1.13 -10.96 -18.93
C GLU A 115 -1.63 -9.84 -18.00
N MET A 116 -2.15 -8.76 -18.59
CA MET A 116 -2.71 -7.64 -17.84
C MET A 116 -4.00 -8.03 -17.12
N ALA A 117 -4.00 -7.87 -15.80
CA ALA A 117 -5.07 -8.23 -14.87
C ALA A 117 -5.42 -7.04 -13.95
N LEU A 118 -6.24 -6.11 -14.46
CA LEU A 118 -6.60 -4.87 -13.76
C LEU A 118 -7.72 -5.04 -12.72
N GLY A 119 -8.25 -6.25 -12.54
CA GLY A 119 -9.40 -6.51 -11.68
C GLY A 119 -9.68 -8.00 -11.48
N ARG A 120 -10.95 -8.34 -11.29
CA ARG A 120 -11.46 -9.70 -11.07
C ARG A 120 -12.59 -10.02 -12.04
N ASN A 121 -12.71 -11.30 -12.40
CA ASN A 121 -13.90 -11.79 -13.10
C ASN A 121 -15.01 -12.04 -12.08
N MET A 122 -16.19 -11.44 -12.30
CA MET A 122 -17.34 -11.52 -11.38
C MET A 122 -18.58 -12.05 -12.10
N LEU A 123 -19.41 -12.79 -11.37
CA LEU A 123 -20.73 -13.24 -11.85
C LEU A 123 -21.76 -12.12 -11.65
N VAL A 124 -22.17 -11.46 -12.73
CA VAL A 124 -23.04 -10.27 -12.67
C VAL A 124 -24.46 -10.58 -13.17
N ALA A 125 -25.48 -10.08 -12.46
CA ALA A 125 -26.86 -10.03 -12.93
C ALA A 125 -27.27 -8.62 -13.37
N PHE A 126 -27.84 -8.50 -14.58
CA PHE A 126 -28.42 -7.25 -15.08
C PHE A 126 -29.92 -7.18 -14.75
N MET A 127 -30.26 -6.65 -13.58
CA MET A 127 -31.64 -6.45 -13.14
C MET A 127 -31.75 -5.28 -12.16
N THR A 128 -32.93 -4.68 -12.00
CA THR A 128 -33.18 -3.71 -10.93
C THR A 128 -33.43 -4.43 -9.60
N TRP A 129 -32.80 -3.99 -8.52
CA TRP A 129 -32.91 -4.65 -7.22
C TRP A 129 -33.19 -3.64 -6.11
N GLU A 130 -34.44 -3.62 -5.62
CA GLU A 130 -34.88 -2.85 -4.44
C GLU A 130 -34.50 -1.34 -4.45
N GLY A 131 -34.21 -0.77 -5.64
CA GLY A 131 -33.72 0.59 -5.80
C GLY A 131 -32.26 0.82 -5.34
N TYR A 132 -31.55 -0.20 -4.87
CA TYR A 132 -30.15 -0.06 -4.43
C TYR A 132 -29.20 0.19 -5.61
N ASN A 133 -29.53 -0.30 -6.80
CA ASN A 133 -28.79 -0.03 -8.03
C ASN A 133 -29.49 1.04 -8.90
N TYR A 134 -30.07 2.05 -8.26
CA TYR A 134 -30.65 3.20 -8.96
C TYR A 134 -29.57 4.00 -9.71
N GLU A 135 -29.86 4.37 -10.96
CA GLU A 135 -28.93 5.02 -11.90
C GLU A 135 -27.63 4.22 -12.11
N ASP A 136 -26.49 4.75 -11.63
CA ASP A 136 -25.16 4.16 -11.80
C ASP A 136 -24.69 3.44 -10.51
N ALA A 137 -25.57 3.25 -9.52
CA ALA A 137 -25.20 2.57 -8.28
C ALA A 137 -24.97 1.06 -8.48
N ILE A 138 -23.98 0.51 -7.78
CA ILE A 138 -23.61 -0.91 -7.83
C ILE A 138 -23.90 -1.56 -6.48
N ILE A 139 -24.45 -2.76 -6.53
CA ILE A 139 -24.60 -3.64 -5.37
C ILE A 139 -23.49 -4.68 -5.45
N LEU A 140 -22.91 -5.05 -4.31
CA LEU A 140 -21.98 -6.17 -4.22
C LEU A 140 -22.44 -7.19 -3.21
N SER A 141 -22.07 -8.44 -3.45
CA SER A 141 -22.18 -9.54 -2.51
C SER A 141 -21.13 -9.43 -1.42
N GLN A 142 -21.51 -9.73 -0.18
CA GLN A 142 -20.59 -9.83 0.94
C GLN A 142 -19.49 -10.87 0.71
N ARG A 143 -19.71 -11.84 -0.19
CA ARG A 143 -18.69 -12.81 -0.63
C ARG A 143 -17.42 -12.12 -1.12
N VAL A 144 -17.56 -11.02 -1.86
CA VAL A 144 -16.46 -10.24 -2.42
C VAL A 144 -15.54 -9.69 -1.31
N VAL A 145 -16.14 -9.27 -0.18
CA VAL A 145 -15.42 -8.78 1.00
C VAL A 145 -14.81 -9.92 1.81
N GLN A 146 -15.55 -11.03 1.97
CA GLN A 146 -15.13 -12.19 2.76
C GLN A 146 -13.92 -12.90 2.14
N GLN A 147 -13.88 -12.98 0.82
CA GLN A 147 -12.83 -13.65 0.06
C GLN A 147 -11.73 -12.69 -0.41
N ASP A 148 -11.74 -11.44 0.06
CA ASP A 148 -10.76 -10.40 -0.30
C ASP A 148 -10.59 -10.18 -1.83
N LEU A 149 -11.65 -10.40 -2.62
CA LEU A 149 -11.55 -10.40 -4.09
C LEU A 149 -11.13 -9.04 -4.64
N LEU A 150 -11.69 -7.95 -4.09
CA LEU A 150 -11.40 -6.57 -4.47
C LEU A 150 -10.63 -5.83 -3.36
N THR A 151 -9.61 -6.48 -2.81
CA THR A 151 -8.77 -5.90 -1.75
C THR A 151 -7.45 -5.44 -2.31
N SER A 152 -7.03 -4.22 -1.95
CA SER A 152 -5.75 -3.63 -2.34
C SER A 152 -4.86 -3.36 -1.13
N ILE A 153 -3.56 -3.18 -1.38
CA ILE A 153 -2.59 -2.72 -0.39
C ILE A 153 -2.16 -1.32 -0.77
N HIS A 154 -2.31 -0.39 0.18
CA HIS A 154 -1.83 0.99 0.07
C HIS A 154 -0.64 1.16 1.02
N ILE A 155 0.40 1.86 0.56
CA ILE A 155 1.60 2.12 1.33
C ILE A 155 1.79 3.63 1.41
N GLU A 156 1.62 4.17 2.60
CA GLU A 156 1.86 5.57 2.89
C GLU A 156 3.28 5.76 3.45
N GLU A 157 3.89 6.89 3.08
CA GLU A 157 5.20 7.30 3.56
C GLU A 157 5.02 8.52 4.45
N HIS A 158 5.37 8.38 5.74
CA HIS A 158 5.42 9.49 6.67
C HIS A 158 6.88 9.84 6.92
N GLU A 159 7.21 11.12 6.80
CA GLU A 159 8.57 11.60 7.07
C GLU A 159 8.57 12.68 8.13
N VAL A 160 9.60 12.66 8.97
CA VAL A 160 9.90 13.73 9.92
C VAL A 160 11.40 13.93 9.99
N ASP A 161 11.79 15.19 10.09
CA ASP A 161 13.17 15.59 10.26
C ASP A 161 13.42 16.26 11.61
N ALA A 162 14.65 16.07 12.10
CA ALA A 162 15.22 16.74 13.24
C ALA A 162 16.17 17.83 12.76
N ARG A 163 15.89 19.07 13.14
CA ARG A 163 16.62 20.26 12.65
C ARG A 163 17.35 21.00 13.76
N ASP A 164 18.40 21.72 13.37
CA ASP A 164 18.99 22.73 14.24
C ASP A 164 18.08 23.94 14.37
N THR A 165 17.68 24.27 15.59
CA THR A 165 16.97 25.51 15.90
C THR A 165 17.87 26.48 16.64
N LYS A 166 17.46 27.75 16.72
CA LYS A 166 18.19 28.77 17.49
C LYS A 166 18.30 28.46 18.99
N LEU A 167 17.37 27.65 19.51
CA LEU A 167 17.25 27.32 20.93
C LEU A 167 17.95 26.00 21.29
N GLY A 168 18.44 25.28 20.28
CA GLY A 168 19.05 23.96 20.40
C GLY A 168 18.62 23.03 19.24
N PRO A 169 19.28 21.90 19.07
CA PRO A 169 18.87 20.89 18.09
C PRO A 169 17.53 20.25 18.50
N GLU A 170 16.69 19.93 17.52
CA GLU A 170 15.61 18.96 17.74
C GLU A 170 16.21 17.57 17.87
N GLU A 171 15.66 16.77 18.78
CA GLU A 171 16.15 15.42 19.07
C GLU A 171 15.05 14.39 18.81
N ILE A 172 15.41 13.30 18.14
CA ILE A 172 14.57 12.11 18.04
C ILE A 172 14.88 11.22 19.24
N THR A 173 13.88 11.02 20.08
CA THR A 173 14.04 10.31 21.36
C THR A 173 12.74 9.68 21.81
N ARG A 174 12.86 8.59 22.57
CA ARG A 174 11.73 7.96 23.28
C ARG A 174 11.26 8.80 24.48
N ASP A 175 12.10 9.71 24.98
CA ASP A 175 11.78 10.51 26.17
C ASP A 175 10.89 11.71 25.85
N ILE A 176 9.60 11.45 25.61
CA ILE A 176 8.62 12.46 25.21
C ILE A 176 7.86 12.98 26.45
N PRO A 177 7.77 14.30 26.67
CA PRO A 177 7.03 14.85 27.81
C PRO A 177 5.51 14.65 27.66
N ASN A 178 4.83 14.37 28.78
CA ASN A 178 3.36 14.25 28.86
C ASN A 178 2.73 13.13 28.02
N VAL A 179 3.50 12.08 27.69
CA VAL A 179 3.00 10.89 26.98
C VAL A 179 3.00 9.70 27.92
N SER A 180 1.97 8.85 27.84
CA SER A 180 1.87 7.64 28.66
C SER A 180 2.82 6.55 28.16
N ASP A 181 3.27 5.68 29.06
CA ASP A 181 4.15 4.54 28.72
C ASP A 181 3.49 3.57 27.72
N GLU A 182 2.16 3.51 27.69
CA GLU A 182 1.38 2.70 26.74
C GLU A 182 1.56 3.17 25.29
N MET A 183 1.54 4.49 25.05
CA MET A 183 1.79 5.06 23.73
C MET A 183 3.25 4.96 23.29
N LEU A 184 4.17 4.76 24.24
CA LEU A 184 5.61 4.57 23.99
C LEU A 184 5.99 3.09 23.88
N SER A 185 5.03 2.17 23.96
CA SER A 185 5.30 0.72 24.04
C SER A 185 5.86 0.14 22.74
N ASP A 186 5.42 0.67 21.59
CA ASP A 186 5.89 0.24 20.27
C ASP A 186 7.11 1.01 19.74
N LEU A 187 7.56 2.04 20.47
CA LEU A 187 8.77 2.79 20.12
C LEU A 187 10.03 2.08 20.61
N ASP A 188 11.07 2.07 19.77
CA ASP A 188 12.41 1.60 20.12
C ASP A 188 13.12 2.57 21.08
N GLU A 189 14.34 2.21 21.52
CA GLU A 189 15.15 3.04 22.43
C GLU A 189 15.47 4.43 21.88
N ARG A 190 15.42 4.61 20.55
CA ARG A 190 15.66 5.89 19.87
C ARG A 190 14.38 6.70 19.71
N GLY A 191 13.21 6.14 20.05
CA GLY A 191 11.92 6.78 19.84
C GLY A 191 11.32 6.54 18.46
N ILE A 192 11.76 5.52 17.73
CA ILE A 192 11.22 5.19 16.40
C ILE A 192 10.36 3.93 16.49
N ILE A 193 9.18 3.95 15.87
CA ILE A 193 8.25 2.82 15.86
C ILE A 193 8.91 1.54 15.30
N ARG A 194 8.66 0.41 15.95
CA ARG A 194 9.16 -0.90 15.51
C ARG A 194 8.43 -1.38 14.25
N ILE A 195 9.17 -2.10 13.39
CA ILE A 195 8.58 -2.78 12.23
C ILE A 195 7.63 -3.88 12.72
N GLY A 196 6.46 -3.99 12.09
CA GLY A 196 5.40 -4.92 12.46
C GLY A 196 4.44 -4.41 13.52
N ALA A 197 4.62 -3.19 14.04
CA ALA A 197 3.61 -2.57 14.90
C ALA A 197 2.35 -2.23 14.10
N GLU A 198 1.18 -2.55 14.66
CA GLU A 198 -0.10 -2.06 14.18
C GLU A 198 -0.32 -0.67 14.77
N VAL A 199 -0.63 0.30 13.91
CA VAL A 199 -0.78 1.69 14.29
C VAL A 199 -2.14 2.20 13.85
N THR A 200 -2.72 3.03 14.68
CA THR A 200 -4.01 3.69 14.47
C THR A 200 -3.84 5.20 14.55
N THR A 201 -4.88 5.93 14.19
CA THR A 201 -4.90 7.39 14.23
C THR A 201 -4.47 7.92 15.61
N GLY A 202 -3.43 8.76 15.62
CA GLY A 202 -2.90 9.40 16.84
C GLY A 202 -1.71 8.69 17.49
N ASP A 203 -1.39 7.46 17.08
CA ASP A 203 -0.22 6.74 17.57
C ASP A 203 1.08 7.41 17.11
N ILE A 204 2.13 7.30 17.92
CA ILE A 204 3.42 7.95 17.66
C ILE A 204 4.26 7.06 16.75
N LEU A 205 4.62 7.57 15.57
CA LEU A 205 5.52 6.89 14.64
C LEU A 205 6.99 7.22 14.95
N VAL A 206 7.27 8.48 15.26
CA VAL A 206 8.62 8.94 15.61
C VAL A 206 8.52 9.99 16.70
N GLY A 207 9.07 9.67 17.86
CA GLY A 207 9.24 10.56 18.99
C GLY A 207 10.20 11.68 18.65
N LYS A 208 9.72 12.93 18.65
CA LYS A 208 10.53 14.11 18.40
C LYS A 208 10.27 15.16 19.46
N VAL A 209 11.35 15.71 19.99
CA VAL A 209 11.29 16.79 20.97
C VAL A 209 12.01 18.03 20.44
N THR A 210 11.37 19.19 20.59
CA THR A 210 11.94 20.50 20.22
C THR A 210 12.23 21.30 21.48
N PRO A 211 13.42 21.88 21.65
CA PRO A 211 13.71 22.76 22.79
C PRO A 211 12.78 23.99 22.77
N LYS A 212 12.15 24.27 23.92
CA LYS A 212 11.36 25.47 24.16
C LYS A 212 12.27 26.54 24.75
N GLY A 213 12.10 27.79 24.29
CA GLY A 213 12.71 28.93 24.96
C GLY A 213 12.03 29.16 26.32
N GLU A 214 12.75 29.77 27.26
CA GLU A 214 12.16 30.23 28.51
C GLU A 214 11.12 31.33 28.22
N THR A 215 9.84 30.94 28.13
CA THR A 215 8.70 31.86 28.20
C THR A 215 8.23 31.96 29.65
N GLU A 216 7.75 33.13 30.06
CA GLU A 216 7.07 33.26 31.36
C GLU A 216 5.90 32.26 31.42
N LEU A 217 6.02 31.28 32.31
CA LEU A 217 4.97 30.30 32.58
C LEU A 217 3.72 31.04 33.05
N THR A 218 2.55 30.60 32.59
CA THR A 218 1.30 31.14 33.10
C THR A 218 1.18 30.86 34.61
N PRO A 219 0.49 31.71 35.37
CA PRO A 219 0.25 31.47 36.80
C PRO A 219 -0.31 30.05 37.09
N GLU A 220 -1.13 29.53 36.18
CA GLU A 220 -1.70 28.19 36.22
C GLU A 220 -0.65 27.09 36.05
N GLU A 221 0.25 27.20 35.05
CA GLU A 221 1.34 26.25 34.85
C GLU A 221 2.36 26.30 36.00
N ARG A 222 2.63 27.50 36.54
CA ARG A 222 3.47 27.66 37.75
C ARG A 222 2.87 26.96 38.96
N LEU A 223 1.55 27.06 39.15
CA LEU A 223 0.85 26.42 40.24
C LEU A 223 0.87 24.89 40.09
N LEU A 224 0.55 24.38 38.91
CA LEU A 224 0.63 22.93 38.62
C LEU A 224 2.02 22.39 38.92
N ARG A 225 3.07 23.09 38.48
CA ARG A 225 4.46 22.71 38.72
C ARG A 225 4.83 22.70 40.21
N ALA A 226 4.34 23.66 40.99
CA ALA A 226 4.57 23.71 42.43
C ALA A 226 3.88 22.57 43.18
N ILE A 227 2.74 22.09 42.68
CA ILE A 227 1.97 20.99 43.28
C ILE A 227 2.57 19.63 42.92
N PHE A 228 2.90 19.40 41.65
CA PHE A 228 3.36 18.09 41.15
C PHE A 228 4.87 17.87 41.25
N GLY A 229 5.65 18.90 41.56
CA GLY A 229 7.10 18.78 41.72
C GLY A 229 7.85 18.40 40.42
N GLU A 230 7.18 18.47 39.27
CA GLU A 230 7.78 18.19 37.98
C GLU A 230 8.81 19.26 37.65
N LYS A 231 10.08 18.84 37.50
CA LYS A 231 11.09 19.68 36.85
C LYS A 231 10.57 19.94 35.43
N ALA A 232 10.42 21.21 35.03
CA ALA A 232 10.01 21.49 33.66
C ALA A 232 11.03 20.84 32.74
N ARG A 233 10.56 19.88 31.96
CA ARG A 233 11.27 19.48 30.76
C ARG A 233 11.18 20.67 29.82
N GLU A 234 12.33 21.24 29.49
CA GLU A 234 12.48 22.42 28.62
C GLU A 234 12.17 22.10 27.15
N VAL A 235 11.50 20.98 26.88
CA VAL A 235 11.23 20.46 25.55
C VAL A 235 9.73 20.32 25.30
N ARG A 236 9.33 20.45 24.03
CA ARG A 236 7.97 20.23 23.54
C ARG A 236 7.90 18.94 22.74
N ASP A 237 6.83 18.17 22.91
CA ASP A 237 6.46 17.12 21.96
C ASP A 237 6.12 17.74 20.59
N THR A 238 6.89 17.35 19.57
CA THR A 238 6.66 17.64 18.14
C THR A 238 6.75 16.35 17.31
N SER A 239 6.41 15.22 17.94
CA SER A 239 6.49 13.88 17.38
C SER A 239 5.61 13.70 16.15
N LEU A 240 6.06 12.83 15.26
CA LEU A 240 5.29 12.38 14.11
C LEU A 240 4.23 11.39 14.60
N LYS A 241 2.96 11.71 14.36
CA LYS A 241 1.81 10.87 14.71
C LYS A 241 1.08 10.42 13.46
N VAL A 242 0.40 9.29 13.52
CA VAL A 242 -0.44 8.80 12.43
C VAL A 242 -1.57 9.82 12.17
N PRO A 243 -1.74 10.31 10.93
CA PRO A 243 -2.82 11.21 10.54
C PRO A 243 -4.21 10.63 10.79
N HIS A 244 -5.23 11.50 10.77
CA HIS A 244 -6.62 11.08 10.92
C HIS A 244 -7.10 10.25 9.73
N GLY A 245 -7.72 9.11 10.01
CA GLY A 245 -8.30 8.23 8.99
C GLY A 245 -7.31 7.25 8.39
N GLU A 246 -6.09 7.20 8.93
CA GLU A 246 -5.08 6.22 8.56
C GLU A 246 -4.88 5.22 9.69
N GLU A 247 -4.68 3.98 9.28
CA GLU A 247 -4.36 2.83 10.11
C GLU A 247 -3.57 1.84 9.25
N GLY A 248 -2.78 0.98 9.90
CA GLY A 248 -2.06 -0.06 9.18
C GLY A 248 -0.93 -0.65 9.98
N THR A 249 -0.05 -1.36 9.29
CA THR A 249 1.12 -2.00 9.88
C THR A 249 2.38 -1.32 9.36
N VAL A 250 3.32 -1.02 10.27
CA VAL A 250 4.63 -0.50 9.88
C VAL A 250 5.42 -1.59 9.14
N ILE A 251 5.71 -1.40 7.87
CA ILE A 251 6.44 -2.37 7.04
C ILE A 251 7.93 -2.04 6.90
N GLY A 252 8.32 -0.80 7.17
CA GLY A 252 9.70 -0.38 7.02
C GLY A 252 9.97 0.98 7.62
N VAL A 253 11.21 1.16 8.05
CA VAL A 253 11.73 2.42 8.56
C VAL A 253 13.06 2.68 7.85
N ARG A 254 13.25 3.89 7.35
CA ARG A 254 14.52 4.37 6.81
C ARG A 254 14.96 5.59 7.60
N VAL A 255 16.17 5.53 8.12
CA VAL A 255 16.80 6.62 8.87
C VAL A 255 17.96 7.12 8.04
N PHE A 256 18.00 8.42 7.79
CA PHE A 256 19.11 9.12 7.16
C PHE A 256 19.73 10.03 8.21
N ASP A 257 21.05 9.98 8.32
CA ASP A 257 21.79 10.69 9.36
C ASP A 257 22.96 11.45 8.74
N ARG A 258 23.06 12.74 9.06
CA ARG A 258 24.15 13.59 8.57
C ARG A 258 25.51 13.05 9.01
N ASP A 259 25.60 12.52 10.23
CA ASP A 259 26.86 12.04 10.78
C ASP A 259 27.33 10.74 10.10
N ASN A 260 26.40 9.99 9.50
CA ASN A 260 26.70 8.82 8.68
C ASN A 260 27.07 9.15 7.23
N GLY A 261 27.12 10.45 6.86
CA GLY A 261 27.46 10.91 5.53
C GLY A 261 26.29 10.90 4.53
N ASP A 262 25.05 10.79 5.01
CA ASP A 262 23.87 10.89 4.16
C ASP A 262 23.65 12.33 3.66
N GLU A 263 23.23 12.47 2.40
CA GLU A 263 22.93 13.78 1.82
C GLU A 263 21.59 14.31 2.36
N LEU A 264 21.66 15.30 3.25
CA LEU A 264 20.51 15.92 3.89
C LEU A 264 20.44 17.42 3.60
N PRO A 265 19.23 18.02 3.55
CA PRO A 265 19.08 19.46 3.40
C PRO A 265 19.84 20.25 4.47
N PRO A 266 20.29 21.48 4.19
CA PRO A 266 20.97 22.32 5.17
C PRO A 266 20.13 22.50 6.44
N GLY A 267 20.75 22.29 7.61
CA GLY A 267 20.08 22.40 8.91
C GLY A 267 19.29 21.15 9.36
N VAL A 268 19.19 20.11 8.54
CA VAL A 268 18.62 18.80 8.94
C VAL A 268 19.70 17.85 9.43
N ASN A 269 19.61 17.42 10.69
CA ASN A 269 20.58 16.49 11.28
C ASN A 269 20.21 15.04 11.02
N GLN A 270 18.92 14.72 11.13
CA GLN A 270 18.39 13.39 10.93
C GLN A 270 17.04 13.45 10.23
N LEU A 271 16.77 12.52 9.31
CA LEU A 271 15.50 12.36 8.62
C LEU A 271 15.03 10.91 8.79
N VAL A 272 13.83 10.72 9.33
CA VAL A 272 13.23 9.39 9.50
C VAL A 272 12.01 9.29 8.61
N ARG A 273 11.97 8.23 7.81
CA ARG A 273 10.82 7.82 6.99
C ARG A 273 10.24 6.53 7.51
N VAL A 274 8.93 6.53 7.74
CA VAL A 274 8.17 5.37 8.20
C VAL A 274 7.16 5.00 7.11
N TYR A 275 7.20 3.74 6.70
CA TYR A 275 6.30 3.17 5.71
C TYR A 275 5.19 2.39 6.42
N VAL A 276 3.94 2.85 6.28
CA VAL A 276 2.77 2.22 6.86
C VAL A 276 1.95 1.60 5.73
N ALA A 277 1.71 0.29 5.80
CA ALA A 277 0.89 -0.42 4.84
C ALA A 277 -0.51 -0.66 5.39
N GLN A 278 -1.52 -0.29 4.61
CA GLN A 278 -2.93 -0.51 4.91
C GLN A 278 -3.53 -1.51 3.91
N LYS A 279 -4.16 -2.55 4.42
CA LYS A 279 -4.99 -3.46 3.62
C LYS A 279 -6.40 -2.86 3.50
N ARG A 280 -6.76 -2.36 2.32
CA ARG A 280 -8.09 -1.77 2.06
C ARG A 280 -9.00 -2.78 1.42
N LYS A 281 -10.02 -3.21 2.16
CA LYS A 281 -11.13 -4.01 1.64
C LYS A 281 -12.12 -3.10 0.94
N ILE A 282 -12.77 -3.64 -0.10
CA ILE A 282 -13.84 -2.95 -0.80
C ILE A 282 -14.96 -2.54 0.16
N SER A 283 -15.41 -1.30 0.04
CA SER A 283 -16.35 -0.67 0.96
C SER A 283 -17.44 0.11 0.21
N VAL A 284 -18.55 0.40 0.90
CA VAL A 284 -19.59 1.30 0.37
C VAL A 284 -18.98 2.68 0.13
N GLY A 285 -19.25 3.26 -1.03
CA GLY A 285 -18.62 4.50 -1.49
C GLY A 285 -17.42 4.30 -2.42
N ASP A 286 -16.83 3.11 -2.47
CA ASP A 286 -15.80 2.81 -3.46
C ASP A 286 -16.39 2.75 -4.86
N LYS A 287 -15.57 3.11 -5.84
CA LYS A 287 -15.98 3.24 -7.24
C LYS A 287 -15.42 2.09 -8.06
N LEU A 288 -16.32 1.39 -8.75
CA LEU A 288 -15.98 0.33 -9.70
C LEU A 288 -16.32 0.77 -11.13
N ALA A 289 -15.61 0.19 -12.09
CA ALA A 289 -15.88 0.39 -13.50
C ALA A 289 -15.52 -0.84 -14.33
N GLY A 290 -16.29 -1.07 -15.40
CA GLY A 290 -15.93 -2.02 -16.44
C GLY A 290 -15.15 -1.35 -17.58
N ARG A 291 -14.64 -2.16 -18.51
CA ARG A 291 -13.85 -1.70 -19.66
C ARG A 291 -14.66 -0.89 -20.69
N HIS A 292 -15.98 -0.97 -20.63
CA HIS A 292 -16.91 -0.34 -21.58
C HIS A 292 -17.42 1.03 -21.11
N GLY A 293 -16.84 1.61 -20.04
CA GLY A 293 -17.21 2.92 -19.53
C GLY A 293 -18.48 2.93 -18.68
N ASN A 294 -18.98 1.75 -18.30
CA ASN A 294 -19.89 1.60 -17.17
C ASN A 294 -19.09 1.85 -15.88
N LYS A 295 -19.53 2.82 -15.08
CA LYS A 295 -18.93 3.17 -13.80
C LYS A 295 -20.03 3.26 -12.77
N GLY A 296 -19.70 3.00 -11.53
CA GLY A 296 -20.64 3.12 -10.45
C GLY A 296 -19.98 3.16 -9.10
N VAL A 297 -20.71 3.68 -8.13
CA VAL A 297 -20.30 3.67 -6.73
C VAL A 297 -21.07 2.55 -6.05
N ILE A 298 -20.38 1.82 -5.17
CA ILE A 298 -21.02 0.79 -4.37
C ILE A 298 -21.98 1.46 -3.40
N SER A 299 -23.28 1.20 -3.58
CA SER A 299 -24.33 1.75 -2.72
C SER A 299 -24.62 0.84 -1.53
N LYS A 300 -24.51 -0.47 -1.71
CA LYS A 300 -24.79 -1.46 -0.68
C LYS A 300 -23.99 -2.74 -0.92
N ILE A 301 -23.49 -3.31 0.18
CA ILE A 301 -22.95 -4.66 0.21
C ILE A 301 -24.00 -5.53 0.90
N LEU A 302 -24.59 -6.48 0.16
CA LEU A 302 -25.65 -7.36 0.66
C LEU A 302 -25.07 -8.67 1.21
N PRO A 303 -25.64 -9.23 2.28
CA PRO A 303 -25.38 -10.61 2.69
C PRO A 303 -25.58 -11.57 1.52
N VAL A 304 -24.82 -12.66 1.48
CA VAL A 304 -24.85 -13.60 0.35
C VAL A 304 -26.25 -14.19 0.19
N GLU A 305 -26.93 -14.51 1.29
CA GLU A 305 -28.28 -15.05 1.34
C GLU A 305 -29.37 -14.13 0.75
N ASP A 306 -29.11 -12.82 0.66
CA ASP A 306 -30.03 -11.84 0.09
C ASP A 306 -29.74 -11.57 -1.41
N MET A 307 -28.66 -12.14 -1.95
CA MET A 307 -28.29 -11.96 -3.35
C MET A 307 -29.10 -12.88 -4.27
N PRO A 308 -29.41 -12.44 -5.51
CA PRO A 308 -29.92 -13.34 -6.54
C PRO A 308 -28.99 -14.53 -6.74
N PHE A 309 -29.56 -15.70 -7.04
CA PHE A 309 -28.80 -16.92 -7.28
C PHE A 309 -29.33 -17.70 -8.49
N LEU A 310 -28.46 -18.51 -9.07
CA LEU A 310 -28.75 -19.40 -10.19
C LEU A 310 -29.49 -20.66 -9.70
N GLU A 311 -30.07 -21.44 -10.61
CA GLU A 311 -30.83 -22.66 -10.27
C GLU A 311 -30.02 -23.70 -9.47
N ASP A 312 -28.69 -23.67 -9.59
CA ASP A 312 -27.76 -24.55 -8.88
C ASP A 312 -27.38 -24.05 -7.46
N GLY A 313 -27.89 -22.89 -7.04
CA GLY A 313 -27.60 -22.27 -5.75
C GLY A 313 -26.40 -21.31 -5.76
N THR A 314 -25.74 -21.10 -6.91
CA THR A 314 -24.62 -20.15 -7.01
C THR A 314 -25.15 -18.72 -6.99
N HIS A 315 -24.76 -17.94 -5.98
CA HIS A 315 -25.16 -16.53 -5.85
C HIS A 315 -24.32 -15.63 -6.76
N VAL A 316 -24.92 -14.54 -7.23
CA VAL A 316 -24.20 -13.50 -7.99
C VAL A 316 -23.33 -12.65 -7.07
N ASP A 317 -22.40 -11.91 -7.69
CA ASP A 317 -21.36 -11.12 -7.03
C ASP A 317 -21.67 -9.64 -6.86
#